data_AF-A0A6L7LCY8-F1
#
_entry.id   AF-A0A6L7LCY8-F1
#
_cell.length_a   1.000
_cell.length_b   1.000
_cell.length_c   1.000
_cell.angle_alpha   90.00
_cell.angle_beta   90.00
_cell.angle_gamma   90.00
#
_symmetry.space_group_name_H-M   'P 1'
#
loop_
_entity.id
_entity.type
_entity.pdbx_description
1 polymer ?
#
loop_
_entity_poly.entity_id
_entity_poly.type
_entity_poly.pdbx_seq_one_letter_code
_entity_poly.pdbx_strand_id
1 'polypeptide(L)'
;MNSALVRLLESLQMYREEYQIELDLFARDIGDYGFTVAPVHNELVIEAVSVVREYSLRALDALHFTSAIVAGELPGNQNLYMVSADRKIIEACGKYGMPVLDPIADDALSRLRSL
;
A
#
# COMPACT_ATOMS: atom_id res chain seq x y z
N MET A 1 -6.45 -9.43 10.52
CA MET A 1 -6.21 -7.99 10.33
C MET A 1 -5.04 -7.65 11.24
N ASN A 2 -3.83 -7.44 10.70
CA ASN A 2 -2.60 -7.28 11.48
C ASN A 2 -1.97 -5.92 11.14
N SER A 3 -2.70 -4.85 11.47
CA SER A 3 -2.24 -3.48 11.25
C SER A 3 -1.18 -3.11 12.30
N ALA A 4 -0.32 -2.15 12.00
CA ALA A 4 0.67 -1.66 12.95
C ALA A 4 0.03 -1.15 14.24
N LEU A 5 -1.09 -0.42 14.14
CA LEU A 5 -1.83 0.09 15.30
C LEU A 5 -2.39 -1.04 16.19
N VAL A 6 -2.92 -2.12 15.60
CA VAL A 6 -3.38 -3.29 16.38
C VAL A 6 -2.22 -3.93 17.11
N ARG A 7 -1.04 -4.06 16.49
CA ARG A 7 0.15 -4.60 17.17
C ARG A 7 0.61 -3.71 18.32
N LEU A 8 0.56 -2.38 18.17
CA LEU A 8 0.91 -1.44 19.25
C LEU A 8 -0.07 -1.54 20.43
N LEU A 9 -1.36 -1.67 20.13
CA LEU A 9 -2.39 -1.88 21.15
C LEU A 9 -2.20 -3.23 21.88
N GLU A 10 -2.00 -4.32 21.13
CA GLU A 10 -1.81 -5.67 21.69
C GLU A 10 -0.51 -5.79 22.49
N SER A 11 0.54 -5.04 22.11
CA SER A 11 1.81 -4.98 22.83
C SER A 11 1.83 -3.98 23.99
N LEU A 12 0.69 -3.34 24.30
CA LEU A 12 0.54 -2.31 25.35
C LEU A 12 1.47 -1.10 25.14
N GLN A 13 1.91 -0.87 23.91
CA GLN A 13 2.69 0.32 23.51
C GLN A 13 1.80 1.50 23.11
N MET A 14 0.48 1.31 23.15
CA MET A 14 -0.55 2.28 22.82
C MET A 14 -1.79 2.01 23.67
N TYR A 15 -2.40 3.07 24.20
CA TYR A 15 -3.68 2.98 24.89
C TYR A 15 -4.85 2.88 23.93
N ARG A 16 -5.99 2.38 24.40
CA ARG A 16 -7.18 2.21 23.56
C ARG A 16 -7.72 3.55 23.04
N GLU A 17 -7.63 4.60 23.86
CA GLU A 17 -8.02 5.96 23.49
C GLU A 17 -7.13 6.50 22.37
N GLU A 18 -5.81 6.31 22.46
CA GLU A 18 -4.86 6.70 21.40
C GLU A 18 -5.13 5.93 20.11
N TYR A 19 -5.37 4.62 20.19
CA TYR A 19 -5.74 3.81 19.05
C TYR A 19 -7.00 4.34 18.34
N GLN A 20 -8.02 4.76 19.10
CA GLN A 20 -9.24 5.33 18.52
C GLN A 20 -8.98 6.68 17.86
N ILE A 21 -8.17 7.54 18.48
CA ILE A 21 -7.77 8.84 17.89
C ILE A 21 -7.05 8.63 16.56
N GLU A 22 -6.10 7.69 16.49
CA GLU A 22 -5.37 7.37 15.26
C GLU A 22 -6.30 6.83 14.15
N LEU A 23 -7.29 6.00 14.51
CA LEU A 23 -8.29 5.54 13.54
C LEU A 23 -9.19 6.66 13.03
N ASP A 24 -9.61 7.57 13.91
CA ASP A 24 -10.45 8.71 13.54
C ASP A 24 -9.69 9.69 12.64
N LEU A 25 -8.39 9.90 12.91
CA LEU A 25 -7.50 10.69 12.05
C LEU A 25 -7.33 10.02 10.69
N PHE A 26 -7.04 8.72 10.64
CA PHE A 26 -6.95 7.98 9.38
C PHE A 26 -8.25 8.07 8.57
N ALA A 27 -9.41 7.92 9.20
CA ALA A 27 -10.70 8.01 8.51
C ALA A 27 -10.94 9.40 7.92
N ARG A 28 -10.56 10.46 8.66
CA ARG A 28 -10.58 11.83 8.14
C ARG A 28 -9.62 12.00 6.99
N ASP A 29 -8.40 11.47 7.10
CA ASP A 29 -7.41 11.59 6.04
C ASP A 29 -7.92 10.97 4.72
N ILE A 30 -8.54 9.80 4.79
CA ILE A 30 -9.14 9.16 3.62
C ILE A 30 -10.27 10.02 3.01
N GLY A 31 -11.08 10.69 3.85
CA GLY A 31 -12.18 11.54 3.41
C GLY A 31 -11.74 12.91 2.87
N ASP A 32 -10.71 13.51 3.46
CA ASP A 32 -10.34 14.91 3.27
C ASP A 32 -9.23 15.11 2.22
N TYR A 33 -8.30 14.16 2.06
CA TYR A 33 -7.17 14.31 1.13
C TYR A 33 -7.44 13.85 -0.31
N GLY A 34 -8.72 13.63 -0.68
CA GLY A 34 -9.09 13.37 -2.08
C GLY A 34 -8.53 12.05 -2.63
N PHE A 35 -8.35 11.04 -1.78
CA PHE A 35 -7.93 9.72 -2.24
C PHE A 35 -9.00 9.10 -3.14
N THR A 36 -8.57 8.56 -4.28
CA THR A 36 -9.44 7.70 -5.10
C THR A 36 -9.34 6.28 -4.56
N VAL A 37 -10.45 5.76 -4.03
CA VAL A 37 -10.52 4.37 -3.55
C VAL A 37 -10.80 3.45 -4.74
N ALA A 38 -9.81 2.62 -5.10
CA ALA A 38 -9.99 1.60 -6.14
C ALA A 38 -10.89 0.47 -5.62
N PRO A 39 -11.99 0.13 -6.32
CA PRO A 39 -12.86 -0.96 -5.90
C PRO A 39 -12.17 -2.31 -6.12
N VAL A 40 -12.37 -3.25 -5.18
CA VAL A 40 -11.96 -4.64 -5.34
C VAL A 40 -13.09 -5.42 -5.99
N HIS A 41 -12.82 -6.00 -7.16
CA HIS A 41 -13.75 -6.85 -7.90
C HIS A 41 -13.14 -8.25 -8.12
N ASN A 42 -13.96 -9.21 -8.55
CA ASN A 42 -13.57 -10.62 -8.59
C ASN A 42 -12.39 -10.89 -9.53
N GLU A 43 -12.33 -10.20 -10.66
CA GLU A 43 -11.26 -10.35 -11.65
C GLU A 43 -9.91 -9.94 -11.04
N LEU A 44 -9.87 -8.82 -10.32
CA LEU A 44 -8.68 -8.37 -9.60
C LEU A 44 -8.22 -9.39 -8.54
N VAL A 45 -9.17 -10.03 -7.84
CA VAL A 45 -8.86 -11.08 -6.86
C VAL A 45 -8.24 -12.30 -7.55
N ILE A 46 -8.78 -12.71 -8.69
CA ILE A 46 -8.24 -13.84 -9.48
C ILE A 46 -6.82 -13.53 -9.97
N GLU A 47 -6.59 -12.32 -10.48
CA GLU A 47 -5.26 -11.86 -10.90
C GLU A 47 -4.28 -11.83 -9.73
N ALA A 48 -4.70 -11.35 -8.56
CA ALA A 48 -3.88 -11.33 -7.35
C ALA A 48 -3.44 -12.74 -6.91
N VAL A 49 -4.24 -13.78 -7.14
CA VAL A 49 -3.83 -15.17 -6.84
C VAL A 49 -2.65 -15.60 -7.69
N SER A 50 -2.57 -15.17 -8.96
CA SER A 50 -1.42 -15.44 -9.83
C SER A 50 -0.17 -14.73 -9.32
N VAL A 51 -0.31 -13.47 -8.90
CA VAL A 51 0.76 -12.66 -8.31
C VAL A 51 1.30 -13.26 -7.00
N VAL A 52 0.44 -13.82 -6.15
CA VAL A 52 0.86 -14.50 -4.90
C VAL A 52 1.92 -15.57 -5.21
N ARG A 53 1.71 -16.36 -6.26
CA ARG A 53 2.61 -17.46 -6.63
C ARG A 53 3.91 -16.95 -7.23
N GLU A 54 3.82 -15.95 -8.10
CA GLU A 54 4.96 -15.41 -8.84
C GLU A 54 5.92 -14.62 -7.92
N TYR A 55 5.38 -13.80 -7.02
CA TYR A 55 6.16 -12.89 -6.18
C TYR A 55 6.24 -13.32 -4.72
N SER A 56 5.60 -14.44 -4.34
CA SER A 56 5.58 -14.94 -2.94
C SER A 56 5.06 -13.91 -1.92
N LEU A 57 4.08 -13.09 -2.36
CA LEU A 57 3.40 -12.09 -1.56
C LEU A 57 2.29 -12.71 -0.70
N ARG A 58 1.96 -12.06 0.43
CA ARG A 58 0.75 -12.43 1.19
C ARG A 58 -0.48 -11.97 0.43
N ALA A 59 -1.65 -12.57 0.69
CA ALA A 59 -2.87 -12.31 -0.06
C ALA A 59 -3.23 -10.81 -0.17
N LEU A 60 -3.14 -10.05 0.93
CA LEU A 60 -3.45 -8.62 0.92
C LEU A 60 -2.38 -7.79 0.20
N ASP A 61 -1.10 -8.16 0.34
CA ASP A 61 0.01 -7.50 -0.36
C ASP A 61 -0.09 -7.74 -1.87
N ALA A 62 -0.47 -8.96 -2.27
CA ALA A 62 -0.72 -9.31 -3.66
C ALA A 62 -1.92 -8.55 -4.24
N LEU A 63 -3.01 -8.40 -3.48
CA LEU A 63 -4.14 -7.56 -3.90
C LEU A 63 -3.70 -6.11 -4.10
N HIS A 64 -2.99 -5.53 -3.14
CA HIS A 64 -2.50 -4.15 -3.25
C HIS A 64 -1.56 -3.97 -4.45
N PHE A 65 -0.62 -4.89 -4.66
CA PHE A 65 0.30 -4.88 -5.79
C PHE A 65 -0.43 -5.02 -7.13
N THR A 66 -1.40 -5.94 -7.22
CA THR A 66 -2.20 -6.14 -8.44
C THR A 66 -3.05 -4.90 -8.74
N SER A 67 -3.64 -4.27 -7.72
CA SER A 67 -4.35 -3.00 -7.89
C SER A 67 -3.46 -1.90 -8.45
N ALA A 68 -2.21 -1.81 -7.99
CA ALA A 68 -1.24 -0.85 -8.52
C ALA A 68 -0.89 -1.13 -9.98
N ILE A 69 -0.79 -2.41 -10.38
CA ILE A 69 -0.52 -2.81 -11.76
C ILE A 69 -1.66 -2.33 -12.66
N VAL A 70 -2.89 -2.74 -12.33
CA VAL A 70 -4.09 -2.40 -13.11
C VAL A 70 -4.27 -0.88 -13.18
N ALA A 71 -4.03 -0.17 -12.07
CA ALA A 71 -4.11 1.29 -12.05
C ALA A 71 -3.04 1.94 -12.93
N GLY A 72 -1.81 1.41 -12.96
CA GLY A 72 -0.73 1.92 -13.82
C GLY A 72 -0.97 1.72 -15.32
N GLU A 73 -1.77 0.71 -15.70
CA GLU A 73 -2.15 0.45 -17.09
C GLU A 73 -3.24 1.40 -17.61
N LEU A 74 -3.92 2.14 -16.72
CA LEU A 74 -4.96 3.08 -17.13
C LEU A 74 -4.37 4.31 -17.87
N PRO A 75 -5.05 4.81 -18.92
CA PRO A 75 -4.61 6.00 -19.64
C PRO A 75 -4.45 7.20 -18.71
N GLY A 76 -3.29 7.86 -18.78
CA GLY A 76 -2.95 9.01 -17.94
C GLY A 76 -2.15 8.71 -16.67
N ASN A 77 -1.97 7.43 -16.32
CA ASN A 77 -1.27 7.02 -15.09
C ASN A 77 0.21 6.67 -15.32
N GLN A 78 0.86 7.30 -16.30
CA GLN A 78 2.26 7.03 -16.69
C GLN A 78 3.28 7.31 -15.56
N ASN A 79 2.88 8.07 -14.54
CA ASN A 79 3.70 8.42 -13.38
C ASN A 79 3.12 7.85 -12.08
N LEU A 80 2.42 6.71 -12.13
CA LEU A 80 1.92 6.06 -10.92
C LEU A 80 3.06 5.34 -10.19
N TYR A 81 3.22 5.67 -8.92
CA TYR A 81 4.19 5.04 -8.02
C TYR A 81 3.45 4.20 -6.98
N MET A 82 3.93 2.99 -6.76
CA MET A 82 3.55 2.25 -5.56
C MET A 82 4.30 2.84 -4.36
N VAL A 83 3.60 3.05 -3.24
CA VAL A 83 4.23 3.50 -1.99
C VAL A 83 4.14 2.37 -0.99
N SER A 84 5.30 1.87 -0.52
CA SER A 84 5.33 0.78 0.45
C SER A 84 6.66 0.73 1.20
N ALA A 85 6.61 0.48 2.50
CA ALA A 85 7.78 0.13 3.32
C ALA A 85 8.00 -1.40 3.41
N ASP A 86 7.13 -2.21 2.80
CA ASP A 86 7.26 -3.67 2.81
C ASP A 86 8.28 -4.11 1.75
N ARG A 87 9.37 -4.75 2.20
CA ARG A 87 10.46 -5.21 1.34
C ARG A 87 10.00 -6.16 0.24
N LYS A 88 9.04 -7.05 0.51
CA LYS A 88 8.57 -8.00 -0.51
C LYS A 88 7.80 -7.29 -1.61
N ILE A 89 7.02 -6.27 -1.27
CA ILE A 89 6.35 -5.42 -2.25
C ILE A 89 7.38 -4.66 -3.08
N ILE A 90 8.37 -4.03 -2.44
CA ILE A 90 9.45 -3.30 -3.13
C ILE A 90 10.19 -4.23 -4.11
N GLU A 91 10.55 -5.44 -3.69
CA GLU A 91 11.17 -6.45 -4.54
C GLU A 91 10.27 -6.87 -5.72
N ALA A 92 8.96 -7.05 -5.47
CA ALA A 92 7.99 -7.37 -6.52
C ALA A 92 7.87 -6.24 -7.55
N CYS A 93 7.79 -4.98 -7.10
CA CYS A 93 7.82 -3.81 -7.97
C CYS A 93 9.09 -3.78 -8.84
N GLY A 94 10.26 -4.03 -8.24
CA GLY A 94 11.53 -4.09 -8.97
C GLY A 94 11.57 -5.18 -10.04
N LYS A 95 11.00 -6.36 -9.76
CA LYS A 95 10.92 -7.47 -10.73
C LYS A 95 9.92 -7.20 -11.87
N TYR A 96 8.77 -6.61 -11.55
CA TYR A 96 7.74 -6.28 -12.52
C TYR A 96 8.10 -5.04 -13.37
N GLY A 97 8.96 -4.16 -12.87
CA GLY A 97 9.31 -2.88 -13.51
C GLY A 97 8.39 -1.73 -13.09
N MET A 98 7.70 -1.86 -11.96
CA MET A 98 6.84 -0.80 -11.42
C MET A 98 7.66 0.21 -10.59
N PRO A 99 7.48 1.52 -10.82
CA PRO A 99 8.06 2.54 -9.96
C PRO A 99 7.55 2.41 -8.51
N VAL A 100 8.47 2.43 -7.54
CA VAL A 100 8.15 2.31 -6.11
C VAL A 100 8.89 3.36 -5.28
N LEU A 101 8.18 3.92 -4.31
CA LEU A 101 8.72 4.78 -3.25
C LEU A 101 8.66 4.04 -1.92
N ASP A 102 9.83 3.94 -1.28
CA ASP A 102 9.93 3.49 0.10
C ASP A 102 9.85 4.71 1.03
N PRO A 103 8.76 4.89 1.81
CA PRO A 103 8.60 6.07 2.66
C PRO A 103 9.56 6.09 3.87
N ILE A 104 10.23 4.97 4.17
CA ILE A 104 11.20 4.89 5.28
C ILE A 104 12.66 4.94 4.80
N ALA A 105 12.89 5.10 3.49
CA ALA A 105 14.24 5.33 2.98
C ALA A 105 14.76 6.71 3.40
N ASP A 106 16.06 6.81 3.68
CA ASP A 106 16.70 8.06 4.12
C ASP A 106 16.49 9.23 3.12
N ASP A 107 16.31 8.90 1.84
CA ASP A 107 16.10 9.86 0.75
C ASP A 107 14.63 9.99 0.30
N ALA A 108 13.68 9.36 1.00
CA ALA A 108 12.28 9.26 0.58
C ALA A 108 11.63 10.61 0.27
N LEU A 109 11.82 11.60 1.16
CA LEU A 109 11.27 12.94 0.99
C LEU A 109 11.90 13.70 -0.19
N SER A 110 13.19 13.52 -0.41
CA SER A 110 13.90 14.12 -1.54
C SER A 110 13.41 13.54 -2.87
N ARG A 111 13.23 12.21 -2.92
CA ARG A 111 12.66 11.51 -4.08
C ARG A 111 11.23 11.97 -4.35
N LEU A 112 10.37 12.03 -3.32
CA LEU A 112 8.99 12.49 -3.47
C LEU A 112 8.91 13.92 -4.04
N ARG A 113 9.79 14.83 -3.60
CA ARG A 113 9.85 16.22 -4.10
C ARG A 113 10.35 16.35 -5.53
N SER A 114 10.97 15.30 -6.07
CA SER A 114 11.50 15.28 -7.44
C SER A 114 10.54 14.68 -8.46
N LEU A 115 9.39 14.17 -8.01
CA LEU A 115 8.29 13.67 -8.85
C LEU A 115 7.36 14.81 -9.26
#